data_AF-A0A142Y8U4-F1
#
_entry.id   AF-A0A142Y8U4-F1
#
_cell.length_a   1.000
_cell.length_b   1.000
_cell.length_c   1.000
_cell.angle_alpha   90.00
_cell.angle_beta   90.00
_cell.angle_gamma   90.00
#
_symmetry.space_group_name_H-M   'P 1'
#
loop_
_entity.id
_entity.type
_entity.pdbx_description
1 polymer ?
#
loop_
_entity_poly.entity_id
_entity_poly.type
_entity_poly.pdbx_seq_one_letter_code
_entity_poly.pdbx_strand_id
1 'polypeptide(L)'
;MKALEFAKKLRKLAKYDFSRQEEPLKRAVELVRESVDENFDRQEDSKGAAWPVHSDLTILRHGPHPLLILTGKMRAAAAGGAGSYQKRFQAPKKMTYHIGINSRSIPYFGKHQFGTRKIPRRQFFYLHRSDRVALVAEVKRKIRAKVRKDNRWQA
;
A
#
# COMPACT_ATOMS: atom_id res chain seq x y z
N MET A 1 -31.32 15.14 6.92
CA MET A 1 -31.46 14.00 5.98
C MET A 1 -32.38 12.97 6.65
N LYS A 2 -33.54 12.62 6.09
CA LYS A 2 -34.52 11.74 6.75
C LYS A 2 -34.00 10.30 6.79
N ALA A 3 -34.12 9.60 7.93
CA ALA A 3 -33.58 8.25 8.15
C ALA A 3 -34.00 7.22 7.08
N LEU A 4 -35.19 7.39 6.49
CA LEU A 4 -35.70 6.55 5.39
C LEU A 4 -34.89 6.65 4.10
N GLU A 5 -34.36 7.84 3.75
CA GLU A 5 -33.50 8.01 2.57
C GLU A 5 -32.15 7.34 2.78
N PHE A 6 -31.62 7.39 4.00
CA PHE A 6 -30.35 6.75 4.36
C PHE A 6 -30.48 5.22 4.29
N ALA A 7 -31.58 4.66 4.82
CA ALA A 7 -31.88 3.23 4.73
C ALA A 7 -32.08 2.74 3.27
N LYS A 8 -32.72 3.54 2.41
CA LYS A 8 -32.82 3.25 0.96
C LYS A 8 -31.46 3.27 0.26
N LYS A 9 -30.59 4.23 0.59
CA LYS A 9 -29.20 4.28 0.08
C LYS A 9 -28.38 3.06 0.54
N LEU A 10 -28.52 2.65 1.79
CA LEU A 10 -27.86 1.46 2.34
C LEU A 10 -28.36 0.16 1.68
N ARG A 11 -29.66 -0.02 1.45
CA ARG A 11 -30.19 -1.18 0.69
C ARG A 11 -29.69 -1.22 -0.75
N LYS A 12 -29.54 -0.07 -1.43
CA LYS A 12 -28.94 0.01 -2.77
C LYS A 12 -27.46 -0.38 -2.76
N LEU A 13 -26.70 0.04 -1.75
CA LEU A 13 -25.29 -0.34 -1.58
C LEU A 13 -25.13 -1.81 -1.19
N ALA A 14 -26.06 -2.39 -0.43
CA ALA A 14 -26.05 -3.81 -0.07
C ALA A 14 -26.32 -4.76 -1.25
N LYS A 15 -26.91 -4.25 -2.35
CA LYS A 15 -27.04 -4.95 -3.64
C LYS A 15 -25.78 -4.89 -4.50
N TYR A 16 -24.82 -4.02 -4.17
CA TYR A 16 -23.56 -3.98 -4.90
C TYR A 16 -22.70 -5.18 -4.48
N ASP A 17 -22.46 -6.05 -5.44
CA ASP A 17 -21.49 -7.12 -5.28
C ASP A 17 -20.07 -6.55 -5.37
N PHE A 18 -19.47 -6.30 -4.21
CA PHE A 18 -18.08 -5.84 -4.13
C PHE A 18 -17.07 -6.89 -4.63
N SER A 19 -17.49 -8.14 -4.90
CA SER A 19 -16.65 -9.13 -5.59
C SER A 19 -16.24 -8.66 -6.99
N ARG A 20 -17.04 -7.80 -7.64
CA ARG A 20 -16.78 -7.27 -8.99
C ARG A 20 -15.88 -6.02 -9.00
N GLN A 21 -15.28 -5.65 -7.86
CA GLN A 21 -14.44 -4.45 -7.71
C GLN A 21 -12.95 -4.75 -7.91
N GLU A 22 -12.62 -5.77 -8.71
CA GLU A 22 -11.25 -6.23 -8.92
C GLU A 22 -10.38 -5.14 -9.52
N GLU A 23 -10.85 -4.51 -10.60
CA GLU A 23 -10.11 -3.47 -11.28
C GLU A 23 -9.81 -2.23 -10.40
N PRO A 24 -10.79 -1.65 -9.67
CA PRO A 24 -10.49 -0.59 -8.71
C PRO A 24 -9.47 -0.99 -7.64
N LEU A 25 -9.53 -2.24 -7.15
CA LEU A 25 -8.63 -2.71 -6.09
C LEU A 25 -7.22 -3.03 -6.62
N LYS A 26 -7.09 -3.56 -7.84
CA LYS A 26 -5.80 -3.71 -8.52
C LYS A 26 -5.12 -2.36 -8.73
N ARG A 27 -5.87 -1.35 -9.25
CA ARG A 27 -5.31 0.00 -9.39
C ARG A 27 -4.92 0.61 -8.04
N ALA A 28 -5.70 0.34 -6.99
CA ALA A 28 -5.35 0.79 -5.65
C ALA A 28 -4.02 0.18 -5.18
N VAL A 29 -3.78 -1.10 -5.45
CA VAL A 29 -2.51 -1.77 -5.15
C VAL A 29 -1.34 -1.14 -5.93
N GLU A 30 -1.52 -0.82 -7.21
CA GLU A 30 -0.50 -0.15 -8.03
C GLU A 30 -0.13 1.22 -7.44
N LEU A 31 -1.12 2.05 -7.12
CA LEU A 31 -0.89 3.36 -6.49
C LEU A 31 -0.18 3.25 -5.14
N VAL A 32 -0.48 2.21 -4.36
CA VAL A 32 0.25 1.96 -3.11
C VAL A 32 1.71 1.61 -3.38
N ARG A 33 1.98 0.80 -4.41
CA ARG A 33 3.36 0.45 -4.79
C ARG A 33 4.13 1.65 -5.31
N GLU A 34 3.51 2.47 -6.14
CA GLU A 34 4.07 3.75 -6.63
C GLU A 34 4.45 4.65 -5.43
N SER A 35 3.51 4.88 -4.49
CA SER A 35 3.76 5.67 -3.27
C SER A 35 4.86 5.07 -2.38
N VAL A 36 4.89 3.73 -2.24
CA VAL A 36 5.93 3.04 -1.47
C VAL A 36 7.31 3.15 -2.14
N ASP A 37 7.36 3.10 -3.47
CA ASP A 37 8.59 3.28 -4.23
C ASP A 37 9.17 4.69 -4.04
N GLU A 38 8.32 5.72 -4.12
CA GLU A 38 8.69 7.11 -3.85
C GLU A 38 9.24 7.33 -2.43
N ASN A 39 8.75 6.58 -1.43
CA ASN A 39 9.29 6.69 -0.07
C ASN A 39 10.79 6.32 -0.01
N PHE A 40 11.26 5.42 -0.89
CA PHE A 40 12.69 5.10 -0.98
C PHE A 40 13.50 6.21 -1.62
N ASP A 41 12.92 6.96 -2.56
CA ASP A 41 13.58 8.13 -3.16
C ASP A 41 13.67 9.29 -2.17
N ARG A 42 12.58 9.54 -1.42
CA ARG A 42 12.54 10.58 -0.38
C ARG A 42 13.47 10.26 0.80
N GLN A 43 13.66 8.97 1.10
CA GLN A 43 14.39 8.51 2.29
C GLN A 43 13.86 9.13 3.58
N GLU A 44 12.53 9.23 3.70
CA GLU A 44 11.83 9.85 4.82
C GLU A 44 10.85 8.88 5.47
N ASP A 45 10.65 9.03 6.78
CA ASP A 45 9.62 8.30 7.50
C ASP A 45 8.22 8.91 7.28
N SER A 46 7.19 8.30 7.88
CA SER A 46 5.81 8.77 7.71
C SER A 46 5.50 10.16 8.29
N LYS A 47 6.45 10.80 8.96
CA LYS A 47 6.37 12.17 9.47
C LYS A 47 7.20 13.15 8.65
N GLY A 48 7.86 12.70 7.59
CA GLY A 48 8.78 13.51 6.77
C GLY A 48 10.16 13.67 7.40
N ALA A 49 10.50 12.90 8.44
CA ALA A 49 11.85 12.93 8.99
C ALA A 49 12.77 12.03 8.15
N ALA A 50 13.93 12.56 7.76
CA ALA A 50 14.93 11.79 7.02
C ALA A 50 15.32 10.51 7.76
N TRP A 51 15.56 9.44 7.01
CA TRP A 51 15.94 8.17 7.57
C TRP A 51 17.27 8.27 8.29
N PRO A 52 17.34 7.79 9.54
CA PRO A 52 18.57 7.85 10.31
C PRO A 52 19.69 7.04 9.66
N VAL A 53 20.89 7.64 9.71
CA VAL A 53 22.13 6.95 9.38
C VAL A 53 22.36 5.77 10.33
N HIS A 54 23.16 4.80 9.88
CA HIS A 54 23.61 3.75 10.79
C HIS A 54 24.50 4.34 11.88
N SER A 55 24.50 3.73 13.07
CA SER A 55 25.46 4.06 14.12
C SER A 55 26.90 3.89 13.62
N ASP A 56 27.82 4.71 14.11
CA ASP A 56 29.25 4.66 13.73
C ASP A 56 29.85 3.26 13.88
N LEU A 57 29.51 2.52 14.94
CA LEU A 57 29.99 1.14 15.14
C LEU A 57 29.55 0.19 14.01
N THR A 58 28.33 0.35 13.51
CA THR A 58 27.83 -0.45 12.38
C THR A 58 28.54 -0.06 11.09
N ILE A 59 28.76 1.24 10.88
CA ILE A 59 29.51 1.76 9.73
C ILE A 59 30.97 1.27 9.77
N LEU A 60 31.61 1.29 10.94
CA LEU A 60 32.98 0.81 11.12
C LEU A 60 33.09 -0.69 10.83
N ARG A 61 32.13 -1.50 11.31
CA ARG A 61 32.17 -2.96 11.21
C ARG A 61 31.83 -3.50 9.82
N HIS A 62 30.94 -2.81 9.09
CA HIS A 62 30.41 -3.30 7.82
C HIS A 62 30.70 -2.36 6.65
N GLY A 63 31.51 -1.32 6.87
CA GLY A 63 31.64 -0.17 5.99
C GLY A 63 30.39 0.71 6.01
N PRO A 64 30.36 1.82 5.24
CA PRO A 64 29.12 2.40 4.74
C PRO A 64 28.45 1.35 3.85
N HIS A 65 27.87 0.32 4.47
CA HIS A 65 27.28 -0.80 3.78
C HIS A 65 26.06 -0.24 3.04
N PRO A 66 25.93 -0.46 1.71
CA PRO A 66 24.78 0.05 1.00
C PRO A 66 23.59 -0.54 1.73
N LEU A 67 22.75 0.36 2.26
CA LEU A 67 21.46 0.01 2.80
C LEU A 67 20.89 -1.07 1.85
N LEU A 68 20.34 -2.18 2.32
CA LEU A 68 19.74 -3.14 1.37
C LEU A 68 18.54 -2.54 0.60
N ILE A 69 18.17 -1.31 0.98
CA ILE A 69 17.45 -0.30 0.19
C ILE A 69 18.23 0.14 -1.07
N LEU A 70 19.49 0.54 -0.93
CA LEU A 70 20.44 0.94 -1.98
C LEU A 70 20.86 -0.21 -2.91
N THR A 71 20.86 -1.46 -2.46
CA THR A 71 20.99 -2.61 -3.39
C THR A 71 19.76 -2.81 -4.26
N GLY A 72 18.70 -2.04 -4.03
CA GLY A 72 17.44 -2.09 -4.77
C GLY A 72 16.55 -3.28 -4.42
N LYS A 73 17.07 -4.33 -3.75
CA LYS A 73 16.29 -5.55 -3.46
C LYS A 73 15.07 -5.27 -2.58
N MET A 74 15.22 -4.45 -1.53
CA MET A 74 14.09 -4.11 -0.66
C MET A 74 13.09 -3.20 -1.37
N ARG A 75 13.58 -2.20 -2.12
CA ARG A 75 12.76 -1.31 -2.94
C ARG A 75 11.94 -2.11 -3.96
N ALA A 76 12.60 -2.97 -4.72
CA ALA A 76 11.96 -3.86 -5.68
C ALA A 76 10.89 -4.74 -5.01
N ALA A 77 11.19 -5.38 -3.88
CA ALA A 77 10.20 -6.20 -3.17
C ALA A 77 9.01 -5.38 -2.66
N ALA A 78 9.25 -4.17 -2.15
CA ALA A 78 8.20 -3.28 -1.64
C ALA A 78 7.29 -2.75 -2.76
N ALA A 79 7.88 -2.44 -3.92
CA ALA A 79 7.20 -1.93 -5.12
C ALA A 79 6.52 -3.03 -5.97
N GLY A 80 6.52 -4.29 -5.51
CA GLY A 80 5.83 -5.40 -6.20
C GLY A 80 6.68 -6.26 -7.13
N GLY A 81 7.99 -6.04 -7.17
CA GLY A 81 8.96 -6.88 -7.90
C GLY A 81 9.37 -8.15 -7.15
N ALA A 82 10.60 -8.61 -7.41
CA ALA A 82 11.14 -9.83 -6.82
C ALA A 82 11.17 -9.76 -5.28
N GLY A 83 10.65 -10.80 -4.62
CA GLY A 83 10.52 -10.83 -3.16
C GLY A 83 9.27 -10.12 -2.61
N SER A 84 8.40 -9.60 -3.47
CA SER A 84 7.09 -9.08 -3.06
C SER A 84 6.12 -10.20 -2.68
N TYR A 85 5.13 -9.85 -1.87
CA TYR A 85 4.00 -10.69 -1.50
C TYR A 85 2.70 -9.98 -1.87
N GLN A 86 1.82 -10.68 -2.57
CA GLN A 86 0.46 -10.24 -2.83
C GLN A 86 -0.50 -11.41 -2.68
N LYS A 87 -1.54 -11.26 -1.87
CA LYS A 87 -2.61 -12.26 -1.73
C LYS A 87 -3.97 -11.61 -1.82
N ARG A 88 -4.80 -12.14 -2.72
CA ARG A 88 -6.21 -11.77 -2.87
C ARG A 88 -7.05 -12.63 -1.93
N PHE A 89 -7.92 -12.00 -1.15
CA PHE A 89 -8.91 -12.67 -0.34
C PHE A 89 -10.31 -12.24 -0.80
N GLN A 90 -11.16 -13.22 -1.02
CA GLN A 90 -12.55 -13.03 -1.39
C GLN A 90 -13.44 -13.59 -0.29
N ALA A 91 -14.29 -12.75 0.28
CA ALA A 91 -15.38 -13.12 1.17
C ALA A 91 -16.72 -12.71 0.55
N PRO A 92 -17.87 -13.21 1.04
CA PRO A 92 -19.17 -12.75 0.58
C PRO A 92 -19.26 -11.22 0.69
N LYS A 93 -19.50 -10.54 -0.43
CA LYS A 93 -19.60 -9.06 -0.54
C LYS A 93 -18.35 -8.28 -0.13
N LYS A 94 -17.16 -8.90 -0.07
CA LYS A 94 -15.91 -8.20 0.25
C LYS A 94 -14.73 -8.81 -0.50
N MET A 95 -13.92 -7.95 -1.10
CA MET A 95 -12.62 -8.33 -1.65
C MET A 95 -11.52 -7.50 -1.02
N THR A 96 -10.40 -8.14 -0.67
CA THR A 96 -9.22 -7.48 -0.11
C THR A 96 -7.95 -7.97 -0.77
N TYR A 97 -7.01 -7.05 -0.98
CA TYR A 97 -5.64 -7.36 -1.37
C TYR A 97 -4.72 -7.13 -0.18
N HIS A 98 -3.96 -8.14 0.18
CA HIS A 98 -2.84 -8.00 1.09
C HIS A 98 -1.59 -7.85 0.24
N ILE A 99 -0.82 -6.80 0.50
CA ILE A 99 0.48 -6.56 -0.13
C ILE A 99 1.53 -6.43 0.95
N GLY A 100 2.75 -6.84 0.63
CA GLY A 100 3.87 -6.75 1.54
C GLY A 100 5.13 -7.33 0.93
N ILE A 101 6.10 -7.62 1.79
CA ILE A 101 7.38 -8.22 1.41
C ILE A 101 7.41 -9.65 1.95
N ASN A 102 7.86 -10.60 1.13
CA ASN A 102 8.07 -11.97 1.55
C ASN A 102 9.28 -12.04 2.50
N SER A 103 9.01 -12.33 3.78
CA SER A 103 10.04 -12.46 4.82
C SER A 103 11.05 -13.57 4.55
N ARG A 104 10.72 -14.58 3.75
CA ARG A 104 11.68 -15.62 3.34
C ARG A 104 12.68 -15.10 2.31
N SER A 105 12.25 -14.19 1.43
CA SER A 105 13.11 -13.59 0.40
C SER A 105 13.93 -12.43 0.94
N ILE A 106 13.33 -11.59 1.79
CA ILE A 106 13.96 -10.40 2.37
C ILE A 106 13.82 -10.44 3.90
N PRO A 107 14.56 -11.31 4.62
CA PRO A 107 14.34 -11.56 6.06
C PRO A 107 14.56 -10.36 6.98
N TYR A 108 15.25 -9.33 6.49
CA TYR A 108 15.56 -8.12 7.24
C TYR A 108 14.54 -6.99 7.02
N PHE A 109 13.56 -7.12 6.12
CA PHE A 109 12.65 -6.00 5.79
C PHE A 109 11.96 -5.41 7.03
N GLY A 110 11.50 -6.27 7.95
CA GLY A 110 10.83 -5.85 9.18
C GLY A 110 11.75 -5.08 10.12
N LYS A 111 13.03 -5.48 10.22
CA LYS A 111 14.03 -4.77 11.04
C LYS A 111 14.28 -3.37 10.52
N HIS A 112 14.24 -3.16 9.21
CA HIS A 112 14.34 -1.83 8.62
C HIS A 112 13.03 -1.04 8.81
N GLN A 113 11.88 -1.64 8.52
CA GLN A 113 10.57 -0.98 8.64
C GLN A 113 10.27 -0.47 10.06
N PHE A 114 10.61 -1.27 11.08
CA PHE A 114 10.23 -1.01 12.48
C PHE A 114 11.41 -0.58 13.36
N GLY A 115 12.64 -0.83 12.92
CA GLY A 115 13.83 -0.63 13.75
C GLY A 115 14.03 -1.73 14.78
N THR A 116 15.19 -1.72 15.41
CA THR A 116 15.62 -2.54 16.55
C THR A 116 16.58 -1.73 17.41
N ARG A 117 17.11 -2.29 18.50
CA ARG A 117 18.18 -1.65 19.29
C ARG A 117 19.44 -1.29 18.47
N LYS A 118 19.74 -2.05 17.40
CA LYS A 118 20.98 -1.90 16.60
C LYS A 118 20.75 -1.32 15.20
N ILE A 119 19.55 -1.48 14.67
CA ILE A 119 19.18 -1.02 13.32
C ILE A 119 18.13 0.05 13.51
N PRO A 120 18.40 1.31 13.12
CA PRO A 120 17.43 2.36 13.34
C PRO A 120 16.22 2.16 12.42
N ARG A 121 15.07 2.68 12.85
CA ARG A 121 13.81 2.55 12.12
C ARG A 121 13.87 3.37 10.83
N ARG A 122 13.43 2.77 9.72
CA ARG A 122 13.30 3.35 8.38
C ARG A 122 11.96 2.93 7.80
N GLN A 123 10.94 3.69 8.11
CA GLN A 123 9.59 3.36 7.66
C GLN A 123 9.49 3.68 6.17
N PHE A 124 9.31 2.65 5.34
CA PHE A 124 9.15 2.77 3.87
C PHE A 124 7.77 2.27 3.41
N PHE A 125 7.18 1.33 4.14
CA PHE A 125 5.86 0.78 3.80
C PHE A 125 4.76 1.62 4.47
N TYR A 126 4.48 2.79 3.89
CA TYR A 126 3.39 3.66 4.31
C TYR A 126 2.84 4.44 3.12
N LEU A 127 1.62 4.95 3.24
CA LEU A 127 1.06 5.88 2.27
C LEU A 127 1.23 7.32 2.76
N HIS A 128 1.86 8.16 1.94
CA HIS A 128 1.93 9.59 2.22
C HIS A 128 0.51 10.19 2.29
N ARG A 129 0.35 11.31 3.00
CA ARG A 129 -0.98 11.92 3.20
C ARG A 129 -1.62 12.35 1.88
N SER A 130 -0.85 12.94 0.98
CA SER A 130 -1.28 13.30 -0.39
C SER A 130 -1.83 12.09 -1.14
N ASP A 131 -1.10 10.98 -1.07
CA ASP A 131 -1.36 9.80 -1.90
C ASP A 131 -2.58 9.04 -1.41
N ARG A 132 -2.85 9.08 -0.09
CA ARG A 132 -4.11 8.58 0.48
C ARG A 132 -5.32 9.29 -0.10
N VAL A 133 -5.26 10.61 -0.27
CA VAL A 133 -6.37 11.39 -0.83
C VAL A 133 -6.57 11.03 -2.30
N ALA A 134 -5.48 10.96 -3.08
CA ALA A 134 -5.51 10.59 -4.48
C ALA A 134 -6.07 9.17 -4.68
N LEU A 135 -5.60 8.20 -3.88
CA LEU A 135 -6.06 6.81 -3.87
C LEU A 135 -7.56 6.72 -3.61
N VAL A 136 -8.06 7.39 -2.57
CA VAL A 136 -9.49 7.36 -2.23
C VAL A 136 -10.33 8.01 -3.34
N ALA A 137 -9.86 9.11 -3.92
CA ALA A 137 -10.54 9.77 -5.02
C ALA A 137 -10.63 8.87 -6.27
N GLU A 138 -9.53 8.22 -6.63
CA GLU A 138 -9.43 7.34 -7.80
C GLU A 138 -10.31 6.09 -7.64
N VAL A 139 -10.26 5.44 -6.48
CA VAL A 139 -11.11 4.28 -6.18
C VAL A 139 -12.59 4.67 -6.25
N LYS A 140 -12.97 5.81 -5.65
CA LYS A 140 -14.35 6.33 -5.74
C LYS A 140 -14.76 6.62 -7.18
N ARG A 141 -13.87 7.20 -7.99
CA ARG A 141 -14.13 7.51 -9.41
C ARG A 141 -14.40 6.24 -10.21
N LYS A 142 -13.57 5.21 -10.08
CA LYS A 142 -13.75 3.94 -10.79
C LYS A 142 -15.00 3.18 -10.34
N ILE A 143 -15.29 3.16 -9.04
CA ILE A 143 -16.55 2.57 -8.54
C ILE A 143 -17.76 3.28 -9.16
N ARG A 144 -17.77 4.62 -9.17
CA ARG A 144 -18.87 5.40 -9.77
C ARG A 144 -18.99 5.18 -11.28
N ALA A 145 -17.87 5.10 -12.00
CA ALA A 145 -17.88 4.83 -13.44
C ALA A 145 -18.48 3.45 -13.75
N LYS A 146 -18.12 2.43 -12.96
CA LYS A 146 -18.67 1.08 -13.07
C LYS A 146 -20.17 1.05 -12.79
N VAL A 147 -20.60 1.67 -11.68
CA VAL A 147 -22.02 1.84 -11.30
C VAL A 147 -22.84 2.46 -12.44
N ARG A 148 -22.33 3.53 -13.06
CA ARG A 148 -23.01 4.20 -14.19
C ARG A 148 -23.12 3.29 -15.41
N LYS A 149 -22.04 2.56 -15.73
CA LYS A 149 -22.04 1.60 -16.85
C LYS A 149 -23.09 0.52 -16.63
N ASP A 150 -23.12 -0.10 -15.45
CA ASP A 150 -24.04 -1.20 -15.15
C ASP A 150 -25.52 -0.75 -15.17
N ASN A 151 -25.83 0.45 -14.67
CA ASN A 151 -27.20 0.99 -14.72
C ASN A 151 -27.66 1.32 -16.15
N ARG A 152 -26.75 1.66 -17.07
CA ARG A 152 -27.08 1.98 -18.47
C ARG A 152 -27.52 0.75 -19.26
N TRP A 153 -27.18 -0.45 -18.81
CA TRP A 153 -27.59 -1.72 -19.44
C TRP A 153 -28.84 -2.34 -18.80
N GLN A 154 -29.43 -1.70 -17.78
CA GLN A 154 -30.64 -2.16 -17.09
C GLN A 154 -31.86 -1.27 -17.35
N ALA A 155 -31.70 -0.18 -18.10
CA ALA A 155 -32.76 0.72 -18.55
C ALA A 155 -32.97 0.53 -20.05
#